data_AF-A0A957V9Q5-F1
#
_entry.id   AF-A0A957V9Q5-F1
#
_cell.length_a   1.000
_cell.length_b   1.000
_cell.length_c   1.000
_cell.angle_alpha   90.00
_cell.angle_beta   90.00
_cell.angle_gamma   90.00
#
_symmetry.space_group_name_H-M   'P 1'
#
loop_
_entity.id
_entity.type
_entity.pdbx_description
1 polymer ?
#
loop_
_entity_poly.entity_id
_entity_poly.type
_entity_poly.pdbx_seq_one_letter_code
_entity_poly.pdbx_strand_id
1 'polypeptide(L)'
;THIWAQAPPPALQLQLEPDHRRLSLTWRGRTATTTISRGLVFELLRVLADPPGQVWRKDDLINAIYPDEKAPEVMEDALFQLVTALRRVLDGQVKKKLNPNFRGSCLHNVRGVGYRLVLDVAGDEGEMSM
;
A
#
# COMPACT_ATOMS: atom_id res chain seq x y z
N THR A 1 -22.18 -29.10 4.69
CA THR A 1 -21.91 -27.72 5.15
C THR A 1 -20.51 -27.34 4.72
N HIS A 2 -20.37 -26.63 3.60
CA HIS A 2 -19.07 -26.17 3.13
C HIS A 2 -18.69 -24.94 3.97
N ILE A 3 -17.75 -25.13 4.91
CA ILE A 3 -17.14 -24.02 5.63
C ILE A 3 -16.13 -23.42 4.66
N TRP A 4 -16.50 -22.36 3.95
CA TRP A 4 -15.52 -21.51 3.30
C TRP A 4 -14.64 -20.94 4.41
N ALA A 5 -13.38 -21.38 4.45
CA ALA A 5 -12.37 -20.74 5.26
C ALA A 5 -12.30 -19.28 4.80
N GLN A 6 -12.90 -18.36 5.58
CA GLN A 6 -12.65 -16.95 5.39
C GLN A 6 -11.15 -16.75 5.55
N ALA A 7 -10.50 -16.25 4.51
CA ALA A 7 -9.11 -15.82 4.63
C ALA A 7 -9.01 -14.93 5.87
N PRO A 8 -8.02 -15.15 6.76
CA PRO A 8 -7.89 -14.34 7.95
C PRO A 8 -7.89 -12.86 7.55
N PRO A 9 -8.58 -11.99 8.32
CA PRO A 9 -8.59 -10.57 8.02
C PRO A 9 -7.14 -10.07 7.97
N PRO A 10 -6.79 -9.21 6.99
CA PRO A 10 -5.43 -8.73 6.85
C PRO A 10 -4.96 -8.12 8.17
N ALA A 11 -3.72 -8.42 8.57
CA ALA A 11 -3.18 -7.97 9.85
C ALA A 11 -3.25 -6.43 10.00
N LEU A 12 -3.07 -5.70 8.91
CA LEU A 12 -3.25 -4.26 8.81
C LEU A 12 -4.58 -3.94 8.10
N GLN A 13 -5.41 -3.13 8.72
CA GLN A 13 -6.60 -2.56 8.08
C GLN A 13 -6.27 -1.18 7.53
N LEU A 14 -6.77 -0.87 6.35
CA LEU A 14 -6.56 0.40 5.67
C LEU A 14 -7.91 1.05 5.37
N GLN A 15 -8.04 2.32 5.75
CA GLN A 15 -9.20 3.16 5.45
C GLN A 15 -8.74 4.47 4.82
N LEU A 16 -9.42 4.87 3.73
CA LEU A 16 -9.17 6.10 3.02
C LEU A 16 -10.37 7.04 3.17
N GLU A 17 -10.10 8.33 3.40
CA GLU A 17 -11.08 9.41 3.33
C GLU A 17 -10.68 10.34 2.16
N PRO A 18 -11.27 10.15 0.97
CA PRO A 18 -10.86 10.85 -0.26
C PRO A 18 -10.94 12.38 -0.16
N ASP A 19 -12.02 12.91 0.42
CA ASP A 19 -12.26 14.34 0.54
C ASP A 19 -11.16 15.08 1.33
N HIS A 20 -10.52 14.36 2.25
CA HIS A 20 -9.46 14.91 3.12
C HIS A 20 -8.07 14.34 2.79
N ARG A 21 -7.95 13.49 1.77
CA ARG A 21 -6.74 12.73 1.41
C ARG A 21 -6.10 12.08 2.63
N ARG A 22 -6.95 11.52 3.49
CA ARG A 22 -6.52 10.98 4.78
C ARG A 22 -6.47 9.46 4.70
N LEU A 23 -5.42 8.93 5.29
CA LEU A 23 -5.15 7.52 5.44
C LEU A 23 -5.22 7.19 6.93
N SER A 24 -6.01 6.17 7.27
CA SER A 24 -6.00 5.53 8.58
C SER A 24 -5.54 4.09 8.43
N LEU A 25 -4.54 3.71 9.22
CA LEU A 25 -3.98 2.36 9.30
C LEU A 25 -4.24 1.79 10.69
N THR A 26 -4.86 0.62 10.78
CA THR A 26 -5.18 -0.03 12.05
C THR A 26 -4.49 -1.39 12.15
N TRP A 27 -3.73 -1.60 13.23
CA TRP A 27 -3.02 -2.85 13.50
C TRP A 27 -3.14 -3.22 14.97
N ARG A 28 -3.57 -4.45 15.29
CA ARG A 28 -3.77 -4.95 16.67
C ARG A 28 -4.53 -3.95 17.57
N GLY A 29 -5.59 -3.34 17.03
CA GLY A 29 -6.45 -2.38 17.74
C GLY A 29 -5.88 -0.97 17.90
N ARG A 30 -4.67 -0.69 17.39
CA ARG A 30 -4.09 0.66 17.35
C ARG A 30 -4.30 1.29 15.98
N THR A 31 -4.73 2.55 15.95
CA THR A 31 -4.95 3.29 14.71
C THR A 31 -3.98 4.45 14.60
N ALA A 32 -3.36 4.59 13.42
CA ALA A 32 -2.54 5.73 13.04
C ALA A 32 -3.18 6.42 11.84
N THR A 33 -3.37 7.73 11.94
CA THR A 33 -4.02 8.53 10.92
C THR A 33 -3.08 9.61 10.42
N THR A 34 -3.02 9.82 9.11
CA THR A 34 -2.20 10.87 8.49
C THR A 34 -2.85 11.43 7.24
N THR A 35 -2.52 12.67 6.90
CA THR A 35 -2.95 13.31 5.64
C THR A 35 -1.83 13.20 4.61
N ILE A 36 -2.15 12.73 3.40
CA ILE A 36 -1.21 12.65 2.29
C ILE A 36 -1.30 13.95 1.47
N SER A 37 -0.35 14.86 1.67
CA SER A 37 -0.38 16.19 1.04
C SER A 37 -0.24 16.13 -0.50
N ARG A 38 0.48 15.15 -1.02
CA ARG A 38 0.71 14.99 -2.48
C ARG A 38 -0.47 14.26 -3.11
N GLY A 39 -1.24 14.96 -3.95
CA GLY A 39 -2.44 14.41 -4.61
C GLY A 39 -2.18 13.11 -5.36
N LEU A 40 -1.18 13.07 -6.23
CA LEU A 40 -0.84 11.86 -7.01
C LEU A 40 -0.39 10.67 -6.14
N VAL A 41 0.21 10.91 -4.98
CA VAL A 41 0.57 9.84 -4.03
C VAL A 41 -0.69 9.26 -3.39
N PHE A 42 -1.68 10.11 -3.09
CA PHE A 42 -2.96 9.66 -2.59
C PHE A 42 -3.76 8.91 -3.66
N GLU A 43 -3.78 9.38 -4.90
CA GLU A 43 -4.43 8.67 -6.01
C GLU A 43 -3.79 7.30 -6.29
N LEU A 44 -2.46 7.21 -6.29
CA LEU A 44 -1.76 5.93 -6.39
C LEU A 44 -2.21 4.96 -5.28
N LEU A 45 -2.32 5.44 -4.04
CA LEU A 45 -2.79 4.63 -2.93
C LEU A 45 -4.24 4.18 -3.13
N ARG A 46 -5.11 5.08 -3.60
CA ARG A 46 -6.53 4.79 -3.87
C ARG A 46 -6.68 3.67 -4.88
N VAL A 47 -5.94 3.73 -6.00
CA VAL A 47 -5.96 2.68 -7.03
C VAL A 47 -5.44 1.35 -6.48
N LEU A 48 -4.32 1.37 -5.75
CA LEU A 48 -3.73 0.15 -5.21
C LEU A 48 -4.55 -0.49 -4.07
N ALA A 49 -5.40 0.27 -3.40
CA ALA A 49 -6.21 -0.18 -2.27
C ALA A 49 -7.53 -0.84 -2.70
N ASP A 50 -7.94 -0.73 -3.96
CA ASP A 50 -9.24 -1.22 -4.44
C ASP A 50 -9.11 -2.03 -5.75
N PRO A 51 -9.09 -3.38 -5.68
CA PRO A 51 -9.09 -4.22 -4.49
C PRO A 51 -7.68 -4.40 -3.87
N PRO A 52 -7.58 -4.53 -2.53
CA PRO A 52 -6.29 -4.71 -1.87
C PRO A 52 -5.69 -6.09 -2.20
N GLY A 53 -4.37 -6.16 -2.32
CA GLY A 53 -3.66 -7.40 -2.67
C GLY A 53 -3.63 -7.71 -4.17
N GLN A 54 -4.33 -6.96 -5.02
CA GLN A 54 -4.21 -7.06 -6.47
C GLN A 54 -2.83 -6.59 -6.95
N VAL A 55 -2.28 -7.32 -7.93
CA VAL A 55 -1.10 -6.87 -8.68
C VAL A 55 -1.59 -5.97 -9.82
N TRP A 56 -1.17 -4.72 -9.79
CA TRP A 56 -1.44 -3.73 -10.83
C TRP A 56 -0.25 -3.63 -11.78
N ARG A 57 -0.50 -3.66 -13.09
CA ARG A 57 0.55 -3.44 -14.08
C ARG A 57 1.00 -1.98 -14.07
N LYS A 58 2.24 -1.74 -14.46
CA LYS A 58 2.77 -0.37 -14.50
C LYS A 58 1.95 0.54 -15.43
N ASP A 59 1.64 0.07 -16.63
CA ASP A 59 0.85 0.83 -17.61
C ASP A 59 -0.55 1.15 -17.09
N ASP A 60 -1.20 0.20 -16.40
CA ASP A 60 -2.52 0.41 -15.81
C ASP A 60 -2.47 1.48 -14.71
N LEU A 61 -1.42 1.48 -13.89
CA LEU A 61 -1.21 2.51 -12.85
C LEU A 61 -0.93 3.87 -13.47
N ILE A 62 -0.08 3.93 -14.51
CA ILE A 62 0.23 5.17 -15.21
C ILE A 62 -1.06 5.75 -15.81
N ASN A 63 -1.82 4.94 -16.55
CA ASN A 63 -3.07 5.38 -17.17
C ASN A 63 -4.12 5.82 -16.14
N ALA A 64 -4.18 5.17 -14.97
CA ALA A 64 -5.11 5.53 -13.91
C ALA A 64 -4.75 6.87 -13.22
N ILE A 65 -3.46 7.20 -13.14
CA ILE A 65 -2.96 8.38 -12.41
C ILE A 65 -2.72 9.56 -13.36
N TYR A 66 -2.39 9.29 -14.62
CA TYR A 66 -2.01 10.24 -15.66
C TYR A 66 -2.84 10.00 -16.95
N PRO A 67 -4.15 10.29 -16.95
CA PRO A 67 -5.02 9.97 -18.08
C PRO A 67 -4.72 10.77 -19.37
N ASP A 68 -4.00 11.90 -19.27
CA ASP A 68 -3.80 12.85 -20.38
C ASP A 68 -2.35 12.95 -20.91
N GLU A 69 -1.39 12.18 -20.36
CA GLU A 69 0.03 12.32 -20.72
C GLU A 69 0.51 11.29 -21.76
N LYS A 70 1.41 11.71 -22.67
CA LYS A 70 1.78 10.95 -23.88
C LYS A 70 3.22 10.41 -23.92
N ALA A 71 4.02 10.55 -22.86
CA ALA A 71 5.45 10.19 -22.86
C ALA A 71 5.77 9.00 -21.92
N PRO A 72 5.76 7.74 -22.40
CA PRO A 72 5.79 6.54 -21.55
C PRO A 72 7.06 6.39 -20.69
N GLU A 73 8.25 6.74 -21.18
CA GLU A 73 9.51 6.57 -20.43
C GLU A 73 9.60 7.54 -19.23
N VAL A 74 9.14 8.78 -19.39
CA VAL A 74 9.09 9.77 -18.29
C VAL A 74 8.09 9.34 -17.21
N MET A 75 7.04 8.61 -17.61
CA MET A 75 5.99 8.14 -16.70
C MET A 75 6.43 6.95 -15.84
N GLU A 76 7.34 6.09 -16.31
CA GLU A 76 7.87 5.00 -15.48
C GLU A 76 8.73 5.53 -14.32
N ASP A 77 9.63 6.47 -14.59
CA ASP A 77 10.42 7.14 -13.55
C ASP A 77 9.52 7.92 -12.57
N ALA A 78 8.51 8.62 -13.09
CA ALA A 78 7.52 9.33 -12.26
C ALA A 78 6.75 8.34 -11.37
N LEU A 79 6.29 7.21 -11.91
CA LEU A 79 5.62 6.15 -11.14
C LEU A 79 6.57 5.60 -10.05
N PHE A 80 7.84 5.36 -10.37
CA PHE A 80 8.81 4.88 -9.38
C PHE A 80 9.00 5.88 -8.23
N GLN A 81 9.04 7.18 -8.52
CA GLN A 81 9.11 8.22 -7.51
C GLN A 81 7.84 8.27 -6.64
N LEU A 82 6.66 8.14 -7.25
CA LEU A 82 5.39 8.07 -6.52
C LEU A 82 5.31 6.85 -5.61
N VAL A 83 5.67 5.67 -6.12
CA VAL A 83 5.77 4.42 -5.35
C VAL A 83 6.72 4.57 -4.17
N THR A 84 7.89 5.19 -4.40
CA THR A 84 8.87 5.44 -3.32
C THR A 84 8.31 6.40 -2.27
N ALA A 85 7.64 7.46 -2.68
CA ALA A 85 6.99 8.40 -1.77
C ALA A 85 5.86 7.73 -0.98
N LEU A 86 5.03 6.92 -1.64
CA LEU A 86 3.95 6.19 -1.00
C LEU A 86 4.49 5.19 0.02
N ARG A 87 5.52 4.42 -0.34
CA ARG A 87 6.20 3.49 0.57
C ARG A 87 6.70 4.19 1.83
N ARG A 88 7.32 5.37 1.69
CA ARG A 88 7.78 6.17 2.85
C ARG A 88 6.63 6.59 3.76
N VAL A 89 5.46 6.91 3.20
CA VAL A 89 4.27 7.24 3.99
C VAL A 89 3.76 6.00 4.72
N LEU A 90 3.47 4.91 4.00
CA LEU A 90 2.88 3.70 4.58
C LEU A 90 3.82 3.06 5.62
N ASP A 91 5.02 2.68 5.21
CA ASP A 91 5.97 1.98 6.07
C ASP A 91 6.45 2.90 7.20
N GLY A 92 6.54 4.19 6.94
CA GLY A 92 6.85 5.19 7.95
C GLY A 92 5.77 5.32 9.03
N GLN A 93 4.49 5.31 8.65
CA GLN A 93 3.38 5.32 9.60
C GLN A 93 3.32 4.03 10.41
N VAL A 94 3.41 2.87 9.74
CA VAL A 94 3.44 1.57 10.42
C VAL A 94 4.59 1.54 11.42
N LYS A 95 5.82 1.84 10.98
CA LYS A 95 7.01 1.78 11.85
C LYS A 95 6.95 2.76 13.01
N LYS A 96 6.53 4.01 12.78
CA LYS A 96 6.60 5.05 13.82
C LYS A 96 5.42 5.02 14.80
N LYS A 97 4.23 4.58 14.35
CA LYS A 97 3.00 4.72 15.12
C LYS A 97 2.38 3.39 15.55
N LEU A 98 2.61 2.31 14.81
CA LEU A 98 1.93 1.03 15.05
C LEU A 98 2.89 -0.06 15.54
N ASN A 99 3.98 -0.32 14.79
CA ASN A 99 4.94 -1.39 15.05
C ASN A 99 6.39 -0.93 14.77
N PRO A 100 7.17 -0.50 15.79
CA PRO A 100 8.56 -0.09 15.61
C PRO A 100 9.49 -1.20 15.10
N ASN A 101 9.11 -2.47 15.28
CA ASN A 101 9.85 -3.63 14.81
C ASN A 101 9.47 -4.05 13.37
N PHE A 102 8.62 -3.29 12.68
CA PHE A 102 8.26 -3.56 11.30
C PHE A 102 9.50 -3.50 10.38
N ARG A 103 9.79 -4.64 9.73
CA ARG A 103 10.91 -4.83 8.79
C ARG A 103 10.45 -5.00 7.34
N GLY A 104 9.15 -5.18 7.11
CA GLY A 104 8.57 -5.40 5.78
C GLY A 104 8.31 -4.11 5.00
N SER A 105 7.56 -4.24 3.91
CA SER A 105 7.01 -3.12 3.18
C SER A 105 5.55 -3.37 2.84
N CYS A 106 4.71 -2.37 2.95
CA CYS A 106 3.30 -2.49 2.57
C CYS A 106 3.13 -2.47 1.04
N LEU A 107 4.16 -2.07 0.28
CA LEU A 107 4.10 -1.95 -1.17
C LEU A 107 5.18 -2.83 -1.80
N HIS A 108 4.79 -3.82 -2.61
CA HIS A 108 5.68 -4.78 -3.23
C HIS A 108 5.80 -4.53 -4.74
N ASN A 109 7.03 -4.65 -5.26
CA ASN A 109 7.28 -4.70 -6.70
C ASN A 109 7.24 -6.17 -7.14
N VAL A 110 6.38 -6.48 -8.10
CA VAL A 110 6.31 -7.77 -8.78
C VAL A 110 7.14 -7.65 -10.06
N ARG A 111 8.34 -8.25 -10.04
CA ARG A 111 9.35 -8.12 -11.09
C ARG A 111 8.76 -8.41 -12.47
N GLY A 112 8.90 -7.45 -13.38
CA GLY A 112 8.42 -7.55 -14.76
C GLY A 112 6.91 -7.36 -14.94
N VAL A 113 6.18 -7.04 -13.87
CA VAL A 113 4.71 -6.89 -13.93
C VAL A 113 4.27 -5.53 -13.41
N GLY A 114 4.60 -5.17 -12.16
CA GLY A 114 4.16 -3.90 -11.57
C GLY A 114 4.15 -3.92 -10.05
N TYR A 115 3.09 -3.41 -9.43
CA TYR A 115 3.05 -3.17 -7.98
C TYR A 115 1.83 -3.77 -7.31
N ARG A 116 1.98 -4.16 -6.05
CA ARG A 116 0.91 -4.70 -5.21
C ARG A 116 0.97 -4.10 -3.82
N LEU A 117 -0.17 -3.67 -3.31
CA LEU A 117 -0.34 -3.32 -1.90
C LEU A 117 -0.57 -4.60 -1.08
N VAL A 118 0.23 -4.79 -0.03
CA VAL A 118 0.15 -5.90 0.91
C VAL A 118 -0.17 -5.33 2.29
N LEU A 119 -1.33 -5.70 2.80
CA LEU A 119 -1.79 -5.32 4.14
C LEU A 119 -1.57 -6.45 5.16
N ASP A 120 -0.92 -7.53 4.75
CA ASP A 120 -0.50 -8.59 5.65
C ASP A 120 0.88 -8.22 6.22
N VAL A 121 0.85 -7.44 7.31
CA VAL A 121 2.06 -7.12 8.07
C VAL A 121 2.37 -8.33 8.95
N ALA A 122 3.03 -9.34 8.37
CA ALA A 122 3.75 -10.34 9.16
C ALA A 122 4.88 -9.60 9.90
N GLY A 123 4.57 -9.06 11.07
CA GLY A 123 5.60 -8.71 12.03
C GLY A 123 6.13 -10.03 12.52
N ASP A 124 7.26 -10.48 11.95
CA ASP A 124 8.11 -11.60 12.40
C ASP A 124 7.70 -12.05 13.80
N GLU A 125 6.73 -12.96 13.88
CA GLU A 125 6.55 -13.76 15.07
C GLU A 125 7.77 -14.65 15.00
N GLY A 126 8.83 -14.20 15.66
CA GLY A 126 10.08 -14.94 15.72
C GLY A 126 9.71 -16.39 15.94
N GLU A 127 10.00 -17.19 14.94
CA GLU A 127 10.00 -18.63 15.01
C GLU A 127 11.14 -18.97 15.99
N MET A 128 10.89 -18.75 17.28
CA MET A 128 11.58 -19.39 18.38
C MET A 128 11.15 -20.86 18.31
N SER A 129 11.69 -21.56 17.31
CA SER A 129 11.93 -22.99 17.45
C SER A 129 12.98 -23.12 18.55
N MET A 130 12.50 -23.35 19.78
CA MET A 130 13.31 -23.94 20.85
C MET A 130 13.79 -25.33 20.44
#